data_AF-S3KB09-F1
#
_entry.id   AF-S3KB09-F1
#
_cell.length_a   1.000
_cell.length_b   1.000
_cell.length_c   1.000
_cell.angle_alpha   90.00
_cell.angle_beta   90.00
_cell.angle_gamma   90.00
#
_symmetry.space_group_name_H-M   'P 1'
#
loop_
_entity.id
_entity.type
_entity.pdbx_description
1 polymer ?
#
loop_
_entity_poly.entity_id
_entity_poly.type
_entity_poly.pdbx_seq_one_letter_code
_entity_poly.pdbx_strand_id
1 'polypeptide(L)'
;MFDNFSKKLPWQSLKQAIAFVLTIIALTPVVTALISSVNQPQIQSNIQLYQTNLNLQVTTLSSDADPNSEEFANLKLMQTSLIGEDPYSTAEEQYLSAQKSAKKTITELKKSAVNPEQKKSLERDINSLKDLELKLSLIQASQGDLDSARKIWQEIKEKSEFENYKPAILQNALLLEGLYSEPPEIAADAEARIERNFQGWFRYTILEKLYSLENRQEDLLALEEEQSEVAANALIKLILVALLPLIGGLIGFVLLIFLLVQWLLRKRRSLLFLDDSLAWQTKWGGETLWWGIIIGFFFVGQIVLPVIFGILSSFLSLNPEQFNLEAKAIYVVVSYLALTLSSLSVLYLAIKPFRPLPPDWFRFKLFSPWLFWGLAGYFVALPLVIIISLLNQLIWQGQGGSNPLLTLALESQNTFALICFGFTASLAAPFFEEIVFRGFLLASLTRYLPVWGAIALSSLIFALAHQNLSEVLPLTVLGCVLGFVYTRSKNLLSSMLVHSLWNGGTLLSLFLLGSGAG
;
A
#
# COMPACT_ATOMS: atom_id res chain seq x y z
N MET A 1 -22.78 -43.83 40.71
CA MET A 1 -22.43 -44.91 39.76
C MET A 1 -22.39 -44.27 38.39
N PHE A 2 -21.17 -44.01 37.93
CA PHE A 2 -20.88 -43.35 36.66
C PHE A 2 -21.33 -44.25 35.51
N ASP A 3 -22.34 -43.82 34.75
CA ASP A 3 -22.51 -44.31 33.39
C ASP A 3 -23.36 -43.33 32.59
N ASN A 4 -22.68 -42.34 32.01
CA ASN A 4 -23.09 -41.70 30.74
C ASN A 4 -21.92 -40.84 30.21
N PHE A 5 -20.71 -41.41 30.19
CA PHE A 5 -19.64 -40.89 29.36
C PHE A 5 -19.81 -41.46 27.94
N SER A 6 -20.56 -40.72 27.13
CA SER A 6 -20.19 -40.35 25.76
C SER A 6 -19.32 -41.38 25.00
N LYS A 7 -19.95 -42.39 24.40
CA LYS A 7 -19.43 -42.98 23.15
C LYS A 7 -19.70 -42.01 22.00
N LYS A 8 -18.89 -40.95 21.88
CA LYS A 8 -18.75 -40.24 20.58
C LYS A 8 -18.06 -41.21 19.63
N LEU A 9 -18.69 -41.51 18.49
CA LEU A 9 -18.14 -42.42 17.48
C LEU A 9 -16.73 -41.97 17.05
N PRO A 10 -15.82 -42.93 16.71
CA PRO A 10 -14.44 -42.64 16.27
C PRO A 10 -14.36 -41.70 15.05
N TRP A 11 -15.46 -41.60 14.28
CA TRP A 11 -15.60 -40.70 13.15
C TRP A 11 -15.65 -39.22 13.52
N GLN A 12 -16.23 -38.84 14.67
CA GLN A 12 -16.27 -37.43 15.08
C GLN A 12 -14.89 -36.96 15.56
N SER A 13 -14.19 -37.80 16.31
CA SER A 13 -12.80 -37.54 16.70
C SER A 13 -11.87 -37.47 15.50
N LEU A 14 -12.06 -38.33 14.49
CA LEU A 14 -11.28 -38.30 13.25
C LEU A 14 -11.51 -37.01 12.46
N LYS A 15 -12.77 -36.58 12.30
CA LYS A 15 -13.11 -35.31 11.63
C LYS A 15 -12.48 -34.11 12.34
N GLN A 16 -12.52 -34.08 13.67
CA GLN A 16 -11.91 -33.01 14.47
C GLN A 16 -10.39 -33.00 14.34
N ALA A 17 -9.75 -34.17 14.32
CA ALA A 17 -8.31 -34.28 14.09
C ALA A 17 -7.92 -33.79 12.69
N ILE A 18 -8.67 -34.16 11.65
CA ILE A 18 -8.48 -33.67 10.28
C ILE A 18 -8.65 -32.15 10.23
N ALA A 19 -9.70 -31.61 10.84
CA ALA A 19 -9.94 -30.18 10.88
C ALA A 19 -8.80 -29.42 11.59
N PHE A 20 -8.30 -29.96 12.70
CA PHE A 20 -7.15 -29.39 13.40
C PHE A 20 -5.90 -29.36 12.52
N VAL A 21 -5.57 -30.48 11.86
CA VAL A 21 -4.40 -30.57 10.96
C VAL A 21 -4.54 -29.59 9.79
N LEU A 22 -5.71 -29.53 9.13
CA LEU A 22 -5.95 -28.61 8.03
C LEU A 22 -5.88 -27.14 8.47
N THR A 23 -6.28 -26.83 9.70
CA THR A 23 -6.14 -25.47 10.26
C THR A 23 -4.68 -25.09 10.41
N ILE A 24 -3.85 -26.00 10.95
CA ILE A 24 -2.40 -25.76 11.07
C ILE A 24 -1.80 -25.53 9.70
N ILE A 25 -2.09 -26.40 8.72
CA ILE A 25 -1.57 -26.28 7.36
C ILE A 25 -2.01 -24.96 6.72
N ALA A 26 -3.27 -24.57 6.85
CA ALA A 26 -3.81 -23.35 6.25
C ALA A 26 -3.24 -22.06 6.88
N LEU A 27 -3.01 -22.06 8.19
CA LEU A 27 -2.56 -20.86 8.91
C LEU A 27 -1.04 -20.73 9.02
N THR A 28 -0.28 -21.82 8.83
CA THR A 28 1.19 -21.77 8.88
C THR A 28 1.76 -20.73 7.90
N PRO A 29 1.37 -20.68 6.61
CA PRO A 29 1.85 -19.66 5.67
C PRO A 29 1.51 -18.23 6.09
N VAL A 30 0.34 -18.02 6.70
CA VAL A 30 -0.10 -16.70 7.18
C VAL A 30 0.78 -16.24 8.34
N VAL A 31 1.01 -17.12 9.32
CA VAL A 31 1.86 -16.82 10.47
C VAL A 31 3.31 -16.59 10.05
N THR A 32 3.84 -17.41 9.14
CA THR A 32 5.21 -17.23 8.65
C THR A 32 5.37 -15.93 7.87
N ALA A 33 4.38 -15.53 7.07
CA ALA A 33 4.38 -14.26 6.36
C ALA A 33 4.32 -13.05 7.32
N LEU A 34 3.48 -13.11 8.36
CA LEU A 34 3.44 -12.07 9.38
C LEU A 34 4.78 -11.92 10.10
N ILE A 35 5.43 -13.03 10.47
CA ILE A 35 6.75 -13.02 11.10
C ILE A 35 7.82 -12.49 10.15
N SER A 36 7.80 -12.90 8.88
CA SER A 36 8.80 -12.45 7.90
C SER A 36 8.65 -10.97 7.54
N SER A 37 7.45 -10.39 7.67
CA SER A 37 7.19 -8.98 7.39
C SER A 37 7.84 -8.01 8.40
N VAL A 38 8.19 -8.46 9.61
CA VAL A 38 8.66 -7.59 10.72
C VAL A 38 9.81 -6.65 10.32
N ASN A 39 10.77 -7.13 9.53
CA ASN A 39 11.95 -6.38 9.11
C ASN A 39 11.90 -5.94 7.64
N GLN A 40 10.74 -6.07 7.00
CA GLN A 40 10.56 -5.59 5.63
C GLN A 40 10.25 -4.09 5.65
N PRO A 41 10.83 -3.32 4.71
CA PRO A 41 10.56 -1.89 4.61
C PRO A 41 9.09 -1.66 4.24
N GLN A 42 8.50 -0.60 4.80
CA GLN A 42 7.18 -0.15 4.40
C GLN A 42 7.23 0.63 3.09
N ILE A 43 6.17 0.53 2.29
CA ILE A 43 6.02 1.31 1.07
C ILE A 43 5.93 2.82 1.33
N GLN A 44 5.52 3.21 2.55
CA GLN A 44 5.38 4.60 2.95
C GLN A 44 6.67 5.40 2.79
N SER A 45 7.84 4.79 3.01
CA SER A 45 9.11 5.48 2.78
C SER A 45 9.30 5.82 1.31
N ASN A 46 8.91 4.93 0.40
CA ASN A 46 9.01 5.20 -1.05
C ASN A 46 8.02 6.28 -1.48
N ILE A 47 6.80 6.24 -0.95
CA ILE A 47 5.77 7.27 -1.18
C ILE A 47 6.29 8.65 -0.74
N GLN A 48 6.92 8.71 0.43
CA GLN A 48 7.50 9.95 0.93
C GLN A 48 8.55 10.50 -0.03
N LEU A 49 9.47 9.65 -0.54
CA LEU A 49 10.49 10.07 -1.51
C LEU A 49 9.90 10.55 -2.85
N TYR A 50 8.81 9.94 -3.32
CA TYR A 50 8.09 10.42 -4.50
C TYR A 50 7.46 11.79 -4.25
N GLN A 51 6.85 12.00 -3.08
CA GLN A 51 6.35 13.30 -2.67
C GLN A 51 7.49 14.32 -2.55
N THR A 52 8.65 13.93 -2.02
CA THR A 52 9.85 14.78 -1.97
C THR A 52 10.28 15.25 -3.35
N ASN A 53 10.29 14.35 -4.34
CA ASN A 53 10.62 14.70 -5.72
C ASN A 53 9.62 15.73 -6.28
N LEU A 54 8.32 15.54 -6.06
CA LEU A 54 7.32 16.53 -6.46
C LEU A 54 7.51 17.87 -5.75
N ASN A 55 7.81 17.86 -4.45
CA ASN A 55 8.10 19.08 -3.70
C ASN A 55 9.29 19.83 -4.29
N LEU A 56 10.36 19.12 -4.64
CA LEU A 56 11.53 19.68 -5.32
C LEU A 56 11.18 20.22 -6.71
N GLN A 57 10.34 19.54 -7.50
CA GLN A 57 9.86 20.07 -8.79
C GLN A 57 9.12 21.41 -8.62
N VAL A 58 8.26 21.53 -7.60
CA VAL A 58 7.53 22.78 -7.33
C VAL A 58 8.45 23.96 -7.02
N THR A 59 9.67 23.73 -6.52
CA THR A 59 10.66 24.81 -6.29
C THR A 59 11.09 25.52 -7.56
N THR A 60 10.96 24.83 -8.69
CA THR A 60 11.43 25.29 -10.01
C THR A 60 10.35 26.02 -10.79
N LEU A 61 9.13 26.11 -10.22
CA LEU A 61 8.05 26.89 -10.78
C LEU A 61 8.39 28.39 -10.64
N SER A 62 8.80 28.98 -11.75
CA SER A 62 8.98 30.41 -11.94
C SER A 62 7.67 31.06 -12.38
N SER A 63 7.52 32.35 -12.10
CA SER A 63 6.43 33.17 -12.62
C SER A 63 7.03 34.32 -13.40
N ASP A 64 6.53 34.55 -14.61
CA ASP A 64 6.85 35.73 -15.42
C ASP A 64 6.22 37.02 -14.84
N ALA A 65 5.41 36.90 -13.79
CA ALA A 65 4.83 38.05 -13.11
C ALA A 65 5.92 38.86 -12.39
N ASP A 66 5.74 40.18 -12.34
CA ASP A 66 6.63 41.09 -11.60
C ASP A 66 6.83 40.54 -10.17
N PRO A 67 8.08 40.41 -9.67
CA PRO A 67 8.35 39.96 -8.30
C PRO A 67 7.62 40.76 -7.21
N ASN A 68 7.18 41.99 -7.51
CA ASN A 68 6.40 42.83 -6.61
C ASN A 68 4.88 42.73 -6.82
N SER A 69 4.42 41.90 -7.76
CA SER A 69 3.00 41.68 -8.04
C SER A 69 2.33 40.82 -6.97
N GLU A 70 1.02 41.02 -6.79
CA GLU A 70 0.20 40.16 -5.94
C GLU A 70 0.18 38.71 -6.46
N GLU A 71 0.27 38.51 -7.77
CA GLU A 71 0.29 37.18 -8.40
C GLU A 71 1.54 36.39 -8.01
N PHE A 72 2.72 37.00 -8.11
CA PHE A 72 3.98 36.41 -7.66
C PHE A 72 3.96 36.11 -6.16
N ALA A 73 3.45 37.05 -5.35
CA ALA A 73 3.33 36.87 -3.90
C ALA A 73 2.40 35.70 -3.53
N ASN A 74 1.25 35.57 -4.20
CA ASN A 74 0.30 34.49 -3.98
C ASN A 74 0.87 33.12 -4.38
N LEU A 75 1.60 33.05 -5.50
CA LEU A 75 2.26 31.82 -5.93
C LEU A 75 3.29 31.36 -4.90
N LYS A 76 4.16 32.28 -4.45
CA LYS A 76 5.21 31.99 -3.47
C LYS A 76 4.65 31.61 -2.11
N LEU A 77 3.55 32.24 -1.69
CA LEU A 77 2.83 31.87 -0.46
C LEU A 77 2.25 30.46 -0.57
N MET A 78 1.67 30.10 -1.73
CA MET A 78 1.12 28.77 -1.96
C MET A 78 2.21 27.69 -1.99
N GLN A 79 3.35 27.95 -2.64
CA GLN A 79 4.53 27.09 -2.59
C GLN A 79 4.98 26.87 -1.15
N THR A 80 5.30 27.95 -0.42
CA THR A 80 5.80 27.88 0.96
C THR A 80 4.84 27.12 1.88
N SER A 81 3.53 27.30 1.70
CA SER A 81 2.50 26.61 2.50
C SER A 81 2.41 25.11 2.19
N LEU A 82 2.76 24.67 0.98
CA LEU A 82 2.67 23.27 0.55
C LEU A 82 3.97 22.50 0.77
N ILE A 83 5.11 23.09 0.43
CA ILE A 83 6.41 22.40 0.43
C ILE A 83 7.34 22.84 1.58
N GLY A 84 6.97 23.86 2.35
CA GLY A 84 7.77 24.42 3.45
C GLY A 84 8.70 25.56 3.03
N GLU A 85 9.37 26.18 4.01
CA GLU A 85 10.31 27.29 3.79
C GLU A 85 11.66 26.81 3.21
N ASP A 86 12.12 25.63 3.62
CA ASP A 86 13.36 25.01 3.13
C ASP A 86 13.10 23.59 2.58
N PRO A 87 12.65 23.49 1.32
CA PRO A 87 12.32 22.21 0.69
C PRO A 87 13.54 21.32 0.45
N TYR A 88 14.74 21.90 0.28
CA TYR A 88 15.97 21.13 0.05
C TYR A 88 16.46 20.46 1.33
N SER A 89 16.50 21.20 2.45
CA SER A 89 16.86 20.62 3.75
C SER A 89 15.85 19.54 4.17
N THR A 90 14.56 19.80 3.97
CA THR A 90 13.49 18.82 4.21
C THR A 90 13.68 17.56 3.35
N ALA A 91 14.04 17.73 2.08
CA ALA A 91 14.32 16.61 1.19
C ALA A 91 15.53 15.79 1.66
N GLU A 92 16.62 16.47 2.06
CA GLU A 92 17.81 15.82 2.58
C GLU A 92 17.51 14.96 3.81
N GLU A 93 16.77 15.49 4.79
CA GLU A 93 16.36 14.74 5.99
C GLU A 93 15.57 13.47 5.64
N GLN A 94 14.66 13.56 4.67
CA GLN A 94 13.84 12.43 4.23
C GLN A 94 14.69 11.35 3.54
N TYR A 95 15.62 11.75 2.66
CA TYR A 95 16.55 10.83 2.01
C TYR A 95 17.54 10.22 3.01
N LEU A 96 18.05 10.98 3.99
CA LEU A 96 18.91 10.44 5.06
C LEU A 96 18.18 9.42 5.93
N SER A 97 16.92 9.68 6.28
CA SER A 97 16.08 8.73 7.03
C SER A 97 15.87 7.42 6.24
N ALA A 98 15.52 7.53 4.96
CA ALA A 98 15.35 6.38 4.09
C ALA A 98 16.67 5.59 3.89
N GLN A 99 17.80 6.28 3.74
CA GLN A 99 19.14 5.68 3.67
C GLN A 99 19.45 4.88 4.94
N LYS A 100 19.19 5.45 6.12
CA LYS A 100 19.40 4.79 7.42
C LYS A 100 18.55 3.53 7.56
N SER A 101 17.29 3.59 7.15
CA SER A 101 16.38 2.45 7.16
C SER A 101 16.86 1.33 6.24
N ALA A 102 17.21 1.67 4.99
CA ALA A 102 17.73 0.71 4.02
C ALA A 102 19.05 0.06 4.48
N LYS A 103 19.98 0.84 5.06
CA LYS A 103 21.22 0.31 5.66
C LYS A 103 20.95 -0.69 6.78
N LYS A 104 19.96 -0.42 7.64
CA LYS A 104 19.55 -1.35 8.71
C LYS A 104 19.00 -2.66 8.13
N THR A 105 18.09 -2.58 7.15
CA THR A 105 17.52 -3.76 6.49
C THR A 105 18.59 -4.60 5.79
N ILE A 106 19.49 -3.98 5.01
CA ILE A 106 20.60 -4.67 4.35
C ILE A 106 21.53 -5.35 5.36
N THR A 107 21.80 -4.73 6.51
CA THR A 107 22.63 -5.30 7.56
C THR A 107 22.03 -6.58 8.13
N GLU A 108 20.72 -6.61 8.37
CA GLU A 108 20.01 -7.81 8.83
C GLU A 108 19.96 -8.87 7.74
N LEU A 109 19.67 -8.49 6.49
CA LEU A 109 19.64 -9.42 5.36
C LEU A 109 21.01 -10.06 5.11
N LYS A 110 22.12 -9.31 5.24
CA LYS A 110 23.49 -9.84 5.16
C LYS A 110 23.75 -10.95 6.19
N LYS A 111 23.13 -10.90 7.37
CA LYS A 111 23.26 -11.94 8.40
C LYS A 111 22.44 -13.20 8.09
N SER A 112 21.30 -13.03 7.42
CA SER A 112 20.33 -14.12 7.18
C SER A 112 20.35 -14.71 5.76
N ALA A 113 21.03 -14.09 4.80
CA ALA A 113 21.01 -14.50 3.39
C ALA A 113 21.86 -15.75 3.14
N VAL A 114 21.23 -16.92 3.21
CA VAL A 114 21.89 -18.22 3.01
C VAL A 114 21.59 -18.78 1.62
N ASN A 115 20.36 -18.61 1.11
CA ASN A 115 19.93 -19.19 -0.16
C ASN A 115 20.11 -18.22 -1.37
N PRO A 116 20.11 -18.73 -2.62
CA PRO A 116 20.30 -17.91 -3.81
C PRO A 116 19.26 -16.79 -3.99
N GLU A 117 18.01 -17.03 -3.60
CA GLU A 117 16.93 -16.03 -3.68
C GLU A 117 17.15 -14.86 -2.71
N GLN A 118 17.54 -15.14 -1.48
CA GLN A 118 17.88 -14.14 -0.47
C GLN A 118 19.10 -13.32 -0.90
N LYS A 119 20.10 -13.94 -1.53
CA LYS A 119 21.25 -13.23 -2.10
C LYS A 119 20.84 -12.29 -3.23
N LYS A 120 19.95 -12.73 -4.13
CA LYS A 120 19.42 -11.89 -5.21
C LYS A 120 18.57 -10.73 -4.68
N SER A 121 17.78 -10.96 -3.62
CA SER A 121 17.04 -9.90 -2.94
C SER A 121 17.98 -8.88 -2.31
N LEU A 122 19.01 -9.36 -1.61
CA LEU A 122 20.04 -8.50 -1.01
C LEU A 122 20.76 -7.65 -2.05
N GLU A 123 21.14 -8.22 -3.19
CA GLU A 123 21.73 -7.46 -4.31
C GLU A 123 20.78 -6.37 -4.79
N ARG A 124 19.48 -6.67 -4.94
CA ARG A 124 18.47 -5.66 -5.34
C ARG A 124 18.38 -4.51 -4.33
N ASP A 125 18.38 -4.81 -3.04
CA ASP A 125 18.27 -3.81 -1.98
C ASP A 125 19.54 -2.95 -1.90
N ILE A 126 20.72 -3.55 -2.07
CA ILE A 126 21.99 -2.81 -2.17
C ILE A 126 21.95 -1.84 -3.36
N ASN A 127 21.55 -2.31 -4.53
CA ASN A 127 21.45 -1.45 -5.71
C ASN A 127 20.44 -0.31 -5.52
N SER A 128 19.32 -0.57 -4.85
CA SER A 128 18.30 0.45 -4.54
C SER A 128 18.81 1.48 -3.53
N LEU A 129 19.59 1.05 -2.52
CA LEU A 129 20.27 1.96 -1.60
C LEU A 129 21.26 2.86 -2.36
N LYS A 130 22.02 2.33 -3.31
CA LYS A 130 22.99 3.14 -4.08
C LYS A 130 22.32 4.18 -4.97
N ASP A 131 21.20 3.82 -5.61
CA ASP A 131 20.38 4.79 -6.34
C ASP A 131 19.87 5.92 -5.42
N LEU A 132 19.42 5.57 -4.21
CA LEU A 132 19.01 6.53 -3.20
C LEU A 132 20.17 7.44 -2.75
N GLU A 133 21.36 6.88 -2.55
CA GLU A 133 22.57 7.64 -2.20
C GLU A 133 22.97 8.62 -3.31
N LEU A 134 22.86 8.23 -4.59
CA LEU A 134 23.08 9.13 -5.72
C LEU A 134 22.09 10.30 -5.73
N LYS A 135 20.80 10.04 -5.49
CA LYS A 135 19.79 11.10 -5.38
C LYS A 135 20.05 12.04 -4.20
N LEU A 136 20.45 11.50 -3.05
CA LEU A 136 20.87 12.29 -1.90
C LEU A 136 22.06 13.21 -2.24
N SER A 137 23.06 12.70 -2.96
CA SER A 137 24.23 13.49 -3.36
C SER A 137 23.86 14.69 -4.26
N LEU A 138 22.82 14.57 -5.08
CA LEU A 138 22.32 15.67 -5.92
C LEU A 138 21.62 16.75 -5.08
N ILE A 139 20.85 16.33 -4.07
CA ILE A 139 20.23 17.27 -3.12
C ILE A 139 21.33 18.03 -2.35
N GLN A 140 22.36 17.34 -1.88
CA GLN A 140 23.50 17.95 -1.19
C GLN A 140 24.26 18.93 -2.10
N ALA A 141 24.56 18.50 -3.35
CA ALA A 141 25.22 19.35 -4.32
C ALA A 141 24.40 20.61 -4.67
N SER A 142 23.07 20.48 -4.78
CA SER A 142 22.18 21.63 -5.04
C SER A 142 22.14 22.65 -3.90
N GLN A 143 22.45 22.22 -2.67
CA GLN A 143 22.60 23.08 -1.50
C GLN A 143 24.02 23.63 -1.34
N GLY A 144 24.96 23.24 -2.20
CA GLY A 144 26.37 23.64 -2.13
C GLY A 144 27.26 22.74 -1.26
N ASP A 145 26.72 21.66 -0.66
CA ASP A 145 27.52 20.67 0.08
C ASP A 145 28.15 19.64 -0.89
N LEU A 146 29.15 20.10 -1.64
CA LEU A 146 29.88 19.26 -2.60
C LEU A 146 30.77 18.22 -1.91
N ASP A 147 31.20 18.45 -0.68
CA ASP A 147 32.07 17.53 0.05
C ASP A 147 31.31 16.24 0.41
N SER A 148 30.08 16.37 0.94
CA SER A 148 29.23 15.22 1.20
C SER A 148 28.84 14.48 -0.08
N ALA A 149 28.50 15.22 -1.14
CA ALA A 149 28.15 14.64 -2.43
C ALA A 149 29.32 13.84 -3.05
N ARG A 150 30.53 14.42 -3.08
CA ARG A 150 31.74 13.74 -3.59
C ARG A 150 32.08 12.50 -2.80
N LYS A 151 31.92 12.51 -1.48
CA LYS A 151 32.15 11.34 -0.64
C LYS A 151 31.28 10.16 -1.07
N ILE A 152 30.01 10.40 -1.42
CA ILE A 152 29.11 9.35 -1.91
C ILE A 152 29.60 8.77 -3.25
N TRP A 153 29.97 9.63 -4.21
CA TRP A 153 30.45 9.17 -5.52
C TRP A 153 31.75 8.35 -5.40
N GLN A 154 32.68 8.82 -4.56
CA GLN A 154 33.94 8.11 -4.28
C GLN A 154 33.69 6.77 -3.58
N GLU A 155 32.82 6.72 -2.58
CA GLU A 155 32.49 5.46 -1.91
C GLU A 155 31.87 4.42 -2.86
N ILE A 156 31.01 4.86 -3.80
CA ILE A 156 30.43 3.98 -4.83
C ILE A 156 31.52 3.45 -5.75
N LYS A 157 32.43 4.33 -6.20
CA LYS A 157 33.56 3.97 -7.07
C LYS A 157 34.47 2.95 -6.40
N GLU A 158 34.94 3.22 -5.18
CA GLU A 158 35.82 2.33 -4.41
C GLU A 158 35.18 0.98 -4.13
N LYS A 159 33.90 0.95 -3.73
CA LYS A 159 33.23 -0.31 -3.39
C LYS A 159 32.78 -1.10 -4.62
N SER A 160 32.66 -0.47 -5.79
CA SER A 160 32.26 -1.16 -7.04
C SER A 160 33.25 -2.24 -7.47
N GLU A 161 34.51 -2.18 -7.01
CA GLU A 161 35.52 -3.21 -7.27
C GLU A 161 35.23 -4.52 -6.52
N PHE A 162 34.48 -4.44 -5.42
CA PHE A 162 34.26 -5.56 -4.49
C PHE A 162 32.79 -5.95 -4.36
N GLU A 163 31.85 -5.04 -4.66
CA GLU A 163 30.42 -5.27 -4.61
C GLU A 163 29.83 -5.27 -6.03
N ASN A 164 28.94 -6.24 -6.32
CA ASN A 164 28.32 -6.40 -7.63
C ASN A 164 27.19 -5.37 -7.84
N TYR A 165 27.56 -4.15 -8.27
CA TYR A 165 26.61 -3.10 -8.62
C TYR A 165 26.11 -3.24 -10.06
N LYS A 166 24.88 -2.78 -10.30
CA LYS A 166 24.42 -2.54 -11.67
C LYS A 166 25.38 -1.56 -12.35
N PRO A 167 25.79 -1.80 -13.61
CA PRO A 167 26.71 -0.92 -14.33
C PRO A 167 26.27 0.55 -14.35
N ALA A 168 24.95 0.79 -14.42
CA ALA A 168 24.37 2.13 -14.40
C ALA A 168 24.69 2.94 -13.13
N ILE A 169 24.78 2.30 -11.94
CA ILE A 169 25.06 3.00 -10.69
C ILE A 169 26.48 3.60 -10.71
N LEU A 170 27.46 2.79 -11.09
CA LEU A 170 28.84 3.25 -11.20
C LEU A 170 28.97 4.32 -12.29
N GLN A 171 28.33 4.11 -13.45
CA GLN A 171 28.33 5.09 -14.54
C GLN A 171 27.71 6.42 -14.14
N ASN A 172 26.62 6.39 -13.36
CA ASN A 172 25.98 7.59 -12.84
C ASN A 172 26.87 8.30 -11.80
N ALA A 173 27.52 7.56 -10.90
CA ALA A 173 28.45 8.14 -9.93
C ALA A 173 29.62 8.87 -10.63
N LEU A 174 30.21 8.24 -11.66
CA LEU A 174 31.30 8.83 -12.44
C LEU A 174 30.85 10.05 -13.26
N LEU A 175 29.65 9.99 -13.83
CA LEU A 175 29.05 11.12 -14.54
C LEU A 175 28.88 12.33 -13.61
N LEU A 176 28.32 12.11 -12.41
CA LEU A 176 28.14 13.18 -11.43
C LEU A 176 29.48 13.70 -10.89
N GLU A 177 30.44 12.81 -10.60
CA GLU A 177 31.79 13.20 -10.18
C GLU A 177 32.46 14.12 -11.21
N GLY A 178 32.35 13.80 -12.51
CA GLY A 178 32.90 14.62 -13.60
C GLY A 178 32.17 15.94 -13.83
N LEU A 179 30.84 15.97 -13.73
CA LEU A 179 30.06 17.22 -13.88
C LEU A 179 30.33 18.23 -12.76
N TYR A 180 30.69 17.75 -11.56
CA TYR A 180 30.96 18.57 -10.39
C TYR A 180 32.46 18.65 -10.02
N SER A 181 33.36 18.23 -10.93
CA SER A 181 34.80 18.38 -10.76
C SER A 181 35.30 19.76 -11.21
N GLU A 182 36.50 20.12 -10.76
CA GLU A 182 37.22 21.31 -11.21
C GLU A 182 38.61 20.90 -11.74
N PRO A 183 38.87 20.96 -13.06
CA PRO A 183 37.93 21.33 -14.15
C PRO A 183 36.83 20.26 -14.36
N PRO A 184 35.68 20.64 -14.96
CA PRO A 184 34.60 19.69 -15.25
C PRO A 184 35.01 18.69 -16.33
N GLU A 185 34.69 17.42 -16.11
CA GLU A 185 34.90 16.32 -17.05
C GLU A 185 33.55 15.84 -17.61
N ILE A 186 33.23 16.22 -18.86
CA ILE A 186 31.95 15.92 -19.51
C ILE A 186 32.11 14.73 -20.46
N ALA A 187 31.34 13.68 -20.25
CA ALA A 187 31.28 12.53 -21.15
C ALA A 187 30.50 12.87 -22.44
N ALA A 188 30.95 12.37 -23.59
CA ALA A 188 30.31 12.65 -24.89
C ALA A 188 28.85 12.14 -24.99
N ASP A 189 28.48 11.14 -24.18
CA ASP A 189 27.12 10.60 -24.10
C ASP A 189 26.41 11.02 -22.79
N ALA A 190 26.86 12.09 -22.13
CA ALA A 190 26.33 12.57 -20.86
C ALA A 190 24.81 12.81 -20.91
N GLU A 191 24.34 13.62 -21.86
CA GLU A 191 22.92 13.95 -22.03
C GLU A 191 22.04 12.70 -22.18
N ALA A 192 22.38 11.81 -23.12
CA ALA A 192 21.64 10.57 -23.36
C ALA A 192 21.65 9.62 -22.14
N ARG A 193 22.71 9.65 -21.31
CA ARG A 193 22.75 8.92 -20.04
C ARG A 193 21.86 9.56 -19.00
N ILE A 194 21.83 10.90 -18.90
CA ILE A 194 21.01 11.63 -17.96
C ILE A 194 19.53 11.34 -18.23
N GLU A 195 19.10 11.50 -19.48
CA GLU A 195 17.71 11.24 -19.90
C GLU A 195 17.26 9.80 -19.63
N ARG A 196 18.18 8.83 -19.79
CA ARG A 196 17.87 7.41 -19.60
C ARG A 196 17.80 7.02 -18.12
N ASN A 197 18.66 7.58 -17.28
CA ASN A 197 18.93 7.05 -15.94
C ASN A 197 18.33 7.91 -14.82
N PHE A 198 18.00 9.18 -15.08
CA PHE A 198 17.41 10.07 -14.09
C PHE A 198 16.03 10.53 -14.53
N GLN A 199 15.17 10.85 -13.55
CA GLN A 199 13.78 11.23 -13.77
C GLN A 199 13.36 12.35 -12.83
N GLY A 200 12.30 13.08 -13.20
CA GLY A 200 11.77 14.19 -12.41
C GLY A 200 12.83 15.26 -12.12
N TRP A 201 12.79 15.85 -10.92
CA TRP A 201 13.68 16.94 -10.52
C TRP A 201 15.17 16.64 -10.71
N PHE A 202 15.59 15.40 -10.43
CA PHE A 202 16.99 14.99 -10.58
C PHE A 202 17.46 15.06 -12.04
N ARG A 203 16.61 14.71 -13.01
CA ARG A 203 16.96 14.79 -14.44
C ARG A 203 17.23 16.24 -14.84
N TYR A 204 16.27 17.11 -14.54
CA TYR A 204 16.34 18.53 -14.89
C TYR A 204 17.54 19.21 -14.25
N THR A 205 17.79 18.96 -12.97
CA THR A 205 18.95 19.54 -12.25
C THR A 205 20.29 19.16 -12.89
N ILE A 206 20.44 17.93 -13.36
CA ILE A 206 21.69 17.49 -14.00
C ILE A 206 21.80 18.03 -15.43
N LEU A 207 20.69 18.07 -16.19
CA LEU A 207 20.68 18.67 -17.54
C LEU A 207 20.97 20.17 -17.51
N GLU A 208 20.38 20.90 -16.57
CA GLU A 208 20.66 22.32 -16.34
C GLU A 208 22.15 22.56 -16.09
N LYS A 209 22.76 21.73 -15.22
CA LYS A 209 24.21 21.77 -14.96
C LYS A 209 25.02 21.48 -16.22
N LEU A 210 24.67 20.43 -16.97
CA LEU A 210 25.36 20.03 -18.21
C LEU A 210 25.31 21.17 -19.24
N TYR A 211 24.11 21.66 -19.57
CA TYR A 211 23.92 22.69 -20.57
C TYR A 211 24.57 24.02 -20.18
N SER A 212 24.60 24.34 -18.88
CA SER A 212 25.35 25.48 -18.36
C SER A 212 26.86 25.35 -18.59
N LEU A 213 27.43 24.16 -18.36
CA LEU A 213 28.86 23.92 -18.60
C LEU A 213 29.23 23.93 -20.09
N GLU A 214 28.32 23.47 -20.95
CA GLU A 214 28.49 23.46 -22.41
C GLU A 214 28.13 24.80 -23.08
N ASN A 215 27.62 25.78 -22.32
CA ASN A 215 27.08 27.06 -22.80
C ASN A 215 25.94 26.91 -23.84
N ARG A 216 25.06 25.93 -23.66
CA ARG A 216 23.92 25.64 -24.54
C ARG A 216 22.67 26.44 -24.13
N GLN A 217 22.64 27.73 -24.48
CA GLN A 217 21.56 28.65 -24.05
C GLN A 217 20.17 28.29 -24.59
N GLU A 218 20.06 27.84 -25.85
CA GLU A 218 18.75 27.46 -26.42
C GLU A 218 18.15 26.25 -25.69
N ASP A 219 19.00 25.26 -25.37
CA ASP A 219 18.58 24.07 -24.62
C ASP A 219 18.23 24.39 -23.16
N LEU A 220 18.93 25.35 -22.52
CA LEU A 220 18.57 25.83 -21.19
C LEU A 220 17.18 26.47 -21.16
N LEU A 221 16.86 27.33 -22.12
CA LEU A 221 15.54 27.97 -22.20
C LEU A 221 14.43 26.94 -22.46
N ALA A 222 14.67 25.97 -23.35
CA ALA A 222 13.73 24.89 -23.59
C ALA A 222 13.52 24.00 -22.35
N LEU A 223 14.60 23.72 -21.61
CA LEU A 223 14.56 22.96 -20.36
C LEU A 223 13.78 23.70 -19.27
N GLU A 224 13.97 25.00 -19.13
CA GLU A 224 13.23 25.86 -18.18
C GLU A 224 11.72 25.86 -18.48
N GLU A 225 11.34 25.93 -19.76
CA GLU A 225 9.93 25.87 -20.19
C GLU A 225 9.29 24.51 -19.84
N GLU A 226 9.97 23.39 -20.18
CA GLU A 226 9.52 22.03 -19.83
C GLU A 226 9.40 21.86 -18.32
N GLN A 227 10.39 22.34 -17.57
CA GLN A 227 10.44 22.23 -16.12
C GLN A 227 9.32 23.03 -15.44
N SER A 228 8.96 24.20 -15.97
CA SER A 228 7.84 24.99 -15.47
C SER A 228 6.49 24.29 -15.66
N GLU A 229 6.25 23.67 -16.82
CA GLU A 229 5.03 22.88 -17.06
C GLU A 229 4.94 21.67 -16.12
N VAL A 230 6.05 20.96 -15.93
CA VAL A 230 6.12 19.82 -15.01
C VAL A 230 5.93 20.26 -13.56
N ALA A 231 6.51 21.39 -13.15
CA ALA A 231 6.35 21.94 -11.81
C ALA A 231 4.89 22.37 -11.52
N ALA A 232 4.19 22.94 -12.52
CA ALA A 232 2.77 23.27 -12.39
C ALA A 232 1.91 22.01 -12.21
N ASN A 233 2.19 20.95 -12.98
CA ASN A 233 1.53 19.66 -12.82
C ASN A 233 1.82 19.02 -11.45
N ALA A 234 3.07 19.09 -10.97
CA ALA A 234 3.47 18.63 -9.65
C ALA A 234 2.70 19.35 -8.53
N LEU A 235 2.52 20.67 -8.67
CA LEU A 235 1.76 21.48 -7.72
C LEU A 235 0.30 21.03 -7.63
N ILE A 236 -0.37 20.81 -8.76
CA ILE A 236 -1.75 20.30 -8.81
C ILE A 236 -1.83 18.92 -8.13
N LYS A 237 -0.89 18.02 -8.44
CA LYS A 237 -0.84 16.67 -7.83
C LYS A 237 -0.71 16.75 -6.31
N LEU A 238 0.21 17.58 -5.80
CA LEU A 238 0.40 17.79 -4.36
C LEU A 238 -0.84 18.38 -3.68
N ILE A 239 -1.48 19.36 -4.31
CA ILE A 239 -2.75 19.94 -3.81
C ILE A 239 -3.82 18.85 -3.70
N LEU A 240 -3.99 18.00 -4.72
CA LEU A 240 -4.99 16.94 -4.70
C LEU A 240 -4.70 15.90 -3.60
N VAL A 241 -3.44 15.46 -3.48
CA VAL A 241 -3.00 14.49 -2.48
C VAL A 241 -3.15 15.04 -1.05
N ALA A 242 -2.95 16.35 -0.84
CA ALA A 242 -3.10 16.98 0.47
C ALA A 242 -4.57 17.29 0.82
N LEU A 243 -5.31 17.94 -0.09
CA LEU A 243 -6.65 18.47 0.22
C LEU A 243 -7.73 17.39 0.30
N LEU A 244 -7.68 16.36 -0.56
CA LEU A 244 -8.74 15.34 -0.58
C LEU A 244 -8.84 14.59 0.75
N PRO A 245 -7.75 14.03 1.32
CA PRO A 245 -7.80 13.39 2.64
C PRO A 245 -8.09 14.40 3.76
N LEU A 246 -7.62 15.64 3.66
CA LEU A 246 -7.85 16.67 4.68
C LEU A 246 -9.34 17.03 4.78
N ILE A 247 -9.97 17.39 3.66
CA ILE A 247 -11.40 17.74 3.61
C ILE A 247 -12.24 16.54 4.04
N GLY A 248 -11.93 15.34 3.53
CA GLY A 248 -12.60 14.11 3.93
C GLY A 248 -12.44 13.80 5.42
N GLY A 249 -11.24 14.03 5.96
CA GLY A 249 -10.92 13.87 7.37
C GLY A 249 -11.67 14.85 8.27
N LEU A 250 -11.80 16.11 7.85
CA LEU A 250 -12.59 17.14 8.55
C LEU A 250 -14.08 16.76 8.58
N ILE A 251 -14.65 16.34 7.45
CA ILE A 251 -16.03 15.82 7.39
C ILE A 251 -16.17 14.63 8.33
N GLY A 252 -15.22 13.70 8.30
CA GLY A 252 -15.15 12.55 9.20
C GLY A 252 -15.13 12.93 10.67
N PHE A 253 -14.35 13.93 11.05
CA PHE A 253 -14.23 14.41 12.42
C PHE A 253 -15.54 15.03 12.92
N VAL A 254 -16.21 15.83 12.07
CA VAL A 254 -17.54 16.37 12.36
C VAL A 254 -18.56 15.23 12.57
N LEU A 255 -18.54 14.20 11.71
CA LEU A 255 -19.39 13.02 11.87
C LEU A 255 -19.09 12.25 13.16
N LEU A 256 -17.82 12.10 13.53
CA LEU A 256 -17.41 11.45 14.79
C LEU A 256 -17.90 12.23 16.01
N ILE A 257 -17.75 13.56 16.02
CA ILE A 257 -18.28 14.41 17.09
C ILE A 257 -19.80 14.25 17.18
N PHE A 258 -20.50 14.27 16.04
CA PHE A 258 -21.93 14.06 16.00
C PHE A 258 -22.32 12.69 16.60
N LEU A 259 -21.63 11.61 16.21
CA LEU A 259 -21.88 10.27 16.75
C LEU A 259 -21.60 10.20 18.27
N LEU A 260 -20.55 10.85 18.75
CA LEU A 260 -20.19 10.91 20.16
C LEU A 260 -21.24 11.67 20.98
N VAL A 261 -21.64 12.86 20.53
CA VAL A 261 -22.70 13.67 21.17
C VAL A 261 -24.02 12.88 21.18
N GLN A 262 -24.35 12.23 20.06
CA GLN A 262 -25.56 11.43 19.95
C GLN A 262 -25.52 10.20 20.88
N TRP A 263 -24.36 9.59 21.07
CA TRP A 263 -24.13 8.53 22.06
C TRP A 263 -24.29 9.01 23.50
N LEU A 264 -23.68 10.14 23.86
CA LEU A 264 -23.77 10.72 25.21
C LEU A 264 -25.21 11.13 25.57
N LEU A 265 -25.91 11.80 24.64
CA LEU A 265 -27.26 12.32 24.88
C LEU A 265 -28.34 11.25 24.75
N ARG A 266 -28.25 10.34 23.77
CA ARG A 266 -29.31 9.37 23.46
C ARG A 266 -29.04 7.95 23.97
N LYS A 267 -27.83 7.66 24.48
CA LYS A 267 -27.44 6.39 25.10
C LYS A 267 -27.87 5.18 24.26
N ARG A 268 -28.88 4.43 24.69
CA ARG A 268 -29.36 3.21 24.00
C ARG A 268 -30.04 3.48 22.65
N ARG A 269 -30.52 4.70 22.40
CA ARG A 269 -31.09 5.09 21.09
C ARG A 269 -30.02 5.60 20.12
N SER A 270 -28.75 5.49 20.49
CA SER A 270 -27.65 6.00 19.69
C SER A 270 -27.30 5.11 18.51
N LEU A 271 -26.68 5.68 17.47
CA LEU A 271 -26.13 4.91 16.35
C LEU A 271 -24.89 4.10 16.78
N LEU A 272 -24.20 4.46 17.86
CA LEU A 272 -23.09 3.66 18.37
C LEU A 272 -23.53 2.51 19.28
N PHE A 273 -24.77 2.53 19.79
CA PHE A 273 -25.26 1.46 20.68
C PHE A 273 -25.62 0.19 19.91
N LEU A 274 -24.75 -0.81 19.97
CA LEU A 274 -24.94 -2.12 19.35
C LEU A 274 -25.62 -3.07 20.34
N ASP A 275 -26.84 -3.52 20.01
CA ASP A 275 -27.57 -4.52 20.79
C ASP A 275 -27.79 -5.81 19.99
N ASP A 276 -28.36 -6.81 20.67
CA ASP A 276 -28.60 -8.14 20.10
C ASP A 276 -29.66 -8.15 18.99
N SER A 277 -30.45 -7.08 18.83
CA SER A 277 -31.39 -6.97 17.70
C SER A 277 -30.68 -6.86 16.35
N LEU A 278 -29.41 -6.45 16.37
CA LEU A 278 -28.54 -6.40 15.20
C LEU A 278 -27.85 -7.74 14.92
N ALA A 279 -28.02 -8.77 15.75
CA ALA A 279 -27.45 -10.09 15.50
C ALA A 279 -28.13 -10.80 14.31
N TRP A 280 -27.41 -11.68 13.62
CA TRP A 280 -27.99 -12.53 12.60
C TRP A 280 -28.51 -13.82 13.23
N GLN A 281 -29.70 -14.23 12.80
CA GLN A 281 -30.17 -15.58 13.05
C GLN A 281 -29.36 -16.54 12.17
N THR A 282 -28.58 -17.42 12.79
CA THR A 282 -27.64 -18.31 12.10
C THR A 282 -28.11 -19.76 12.26
N LYS A 283 -28.35 -20.45 11.12
CA LYS A 283 -28.85 -21.84 11.12
C LYS A 283 -27.75 -22.89 11.33
N TRP A 284 -26.49 -22.52 11.13
CA TRP A 284 -25.34 -23.41 11.28
C TRP A 284 -24.54 -23.16 12.56
N GLY A 285 -23.69 -24.13 12.90
CA GLY A 285 -22.74 -24.06 13.99
C GLY A 285 -21.32 -23.72 13.55
N GLY A 286 -20.36 -23.85 14.47
CA GLY A 286 -18.95 -23.50 14.26
C GLY A 286 -18.26 -24.37 13.21
N GLU A 287 -18.73 -25.58 12.95
CA GLU A 287 -18.19 -26.44 11.89
C GLU A 287 -18.35 -25.81 10.50
N THR A 288 -19.54 -25.28 10.18
CA THR A 288 -19.78 -24.60 8.89
C THR A 288 -18.96 -23.32 8.78
N LEU A 289 -18.82 -22.59 9.90
CA LEU A 289 -17.94 -21.41 9.96
C LEU A 289 -16.49 -21.78 9.64
N TRP A 290 -16.00 -22.86 10.24
CA TRP A 290 -14.67 -23.40 10.00
C TRP A 290 -14.47 -23.81 8.54
N TRP A 291 -15.42 -24.55 7.94
CA TRP A 291 -15.37 -24.90 6.52
C TRP A 291 -15.33 -23.67 5.61
N GLY A 292 -16.15 -22.66 5.87
CA GLY A 292 -16.19 -21.46 5.02
C GLY A 292 -14.91 -20.62 5.13
N ILE A 293 -14.34 -20.47 6.33
CA ILE A 293 -13.19 -19.59 6.56
C ILE A 293 -11.86 -20.33 6.45
N ILE A 294 -11.65 -21.39 7.25
CA ILE A 294 -10.37 -22.09 7.26
C ILE A 294 -10.17 -22.84 5.95
N ILE A 295 -11.17 -23.56 5.45
CA ILE A 295 -11.02 -24.27 4.19
C ILE A 295 -11.28 -23.36 3.00
N GLY A 296 -12.46 -22.73 2.95
CA GLY A 296 -12.89 -21.94 1.81
C GLY A 296 -11.99 -20.74 1.52
N PHE A 297 -11.52 -20.02 2.53
CA PHE A 297 -10.69 -18.83 2.34
C PHE A 297 -9.20 -19.14 2.50
N PHE A 298 -8.76 -19.60 3.68
CA PHE A 298 -7.33 -19.77 3.96
C PHE A 298 -6.71 -20.95 3.22
N PHE A 299 -7.25 -22.17 3.34
CA PHE A 299 -6.63 -23.35 2.74
C PHE A 299 -6.65 -23.28 1.21
N VAL A 300 -7.77 -22.84 0.62
CA VAL A 300 -7.85 -22.66 -0.84
C VAL A 300 -6.85 -21.60 -1.33
N GLY A 301 -6.81 -20.43 -0.69
CA GLY A 301 -5.94 -19.35 -1.12
C GLY A 301 -4.45 -19.59 -0.85
N GLN A 302 -4.10 -20.20 0.28
CA GLN A 302 -2.71 -20.37 0.70
C GLN A 302 -2.07 -21.67 0.22
N ILE A 303 -2.87 -22.70 -0.09
CA ILE A 303 -2.37 -24.03 -0.45
C ILE A 303 -2.86 -24.46 -1.83
N VAL A 304 -4.19 -24.57 -2.01
CA VAL A 304 -4.75 -25.19 -3.22
C VAL A 304 -4.39 -24.39 -4.47
N LEU A 305 -4.62 -23.08 -4.46
CA LEU A 305 -4.36 -22.25 -5.64
C LEU A 305 -2.87 -22.13 -5.98
N PRO A 306 -1.95 -21.84 -5.03
CA PRO A 306 -0.52 -21.84 -5.34
C PRO A 306 -0.02 -23.17 -5.91
N VAL A 307 -0.52 -24.31 -5.41
CA VAL A 307 -0.18 -25.64 -5.96
C VAL A 307 -0.72 -25.81 -7.38
N ILE A 308 -1.98 -25.45 -7.64
CA ILE A 308 -2.58 -25.52 -8.98
C ILE A 308 -1.82 -24.62 -9.96
N PHE A 309 -1.56 -23.37 -9.58
CA PHE A 309 -0.82 -22.43 -10.42
C PHE A 309 0.62 -22.88 -10.66
N GLY A 310 1.29 -23.44 -9.65
CA GLY A 310 2.66 -23.98 -9.79
C GLY A 310 2.74 -25.20 -10.72
N ILE A 311 1.76 -26.11 -10.65
CA ILE A 311 1.65 -27.23 -11.60
C ILE A 311 1.36 -26.71 -13.01
N LEU A 312 0.41 -25.79 -13.15
CA LEU A 312 0.03 -25.23 -14.45
C LEU A 312 1.18 -24.45 -15.09
N SER A 313 1.89 -23.62 -14.31
CA SER A 313 3.04 -22.88 -14.80
C SER A 313 4.17 -23.82 -15.22
N SER A 314 4.42 -24.90 -14.46
CA SER A 314 5.40 -25.92 -14.82
C SER A 314 5.02 -26.66 -16.11
N PHE A 315 3.74 -27.01 -16.26
CA PHE A 315 3.23 -27.70 -17.45
C PHE A 315 3.29 -26.84 -18.71
N LEU A 316 3.03 -25.53 -18.56
CA LEU A 316 3.07 -24.55 -19.66
C LEU A 316 4.45 -23.91 -19.85
N SER A 317 5.47 -24.32 -19.09
CA SER A 317 6.81 -23.70 -19.09
C SER A 317 6.80 -22.18 -18.86
N LEU A 318 5.87 -21.70 -18.04
CA LEU A 318 5.75 -20.30 -17.66
C LEU A 318 6.56 -20.02 -16.39
N ASN A 319 7.26 -18.89 -16.37
CA ASN A 319 7.94 -18.39 -15.17
C ASN A 319 7.33 -17.03 -14.75
N PRO A 320 6.36 -17.02 -13.80
CA PRO A 320 5.71 -15.79 -13.35
C PRO A 320 6.66 -14.71 -12.81
N GLU A 321 7.83 -15.09 -12.31
CA GLU A 321 8.82 -14.13 -11.82
C GLU A 321 9.43 -13.28 -12.93
N GLN A 322 9.59 -13.88 -14.12
CA GLN A 322 10.16 -13.24 -15.30
C GLN A 322 9.13 -12.51 -16.15
N PHE A 323 7.86 -12.53 -15.74
CA PHE A 323 6.81 -11.80 -16.44
C PHE A 323 7.11 -10.31 -16.46
N ASN A 324 6.88 -9.70 -17.62
CA ASN A 324 6.80 -8.25 -17.72
C ASN A 324 5.61 -7.74 -16.88
N LEU A 325 5.55 -6.43 -16.68
CA LEU A 325 4.55 -5.82 -15.79
C LEU A 325 3.10 -6.11 -16.22
N GLU A 326 2.83 -6.11 -17.53
CA GLU A 326 1.49 -6.39 -18.08
C GLU A 326 1.05 -7.83 -17.80
N ALA A 327 1.94 -8.81 -18.04
CA ALA A 327 1.67 -10.20 -17.74
C ALA A 327 1.53 -10.44 -16.23
N LYS A 328 2.30 -9.75 -15.39
CA LYS A 328 2.10 -9.76 -13.92
C LYS A 328 0.72 -9.22 -13.54
N ALA A 329 0.29 -8.13 -14.16
CA ALA A 329 -1.02 -7.54 -13.89
C ALA A 329 -2.16 -8.49 -14.27
N ILE A 330 -2.07 -9.15 -15.44
CA ILE A 330 -3.02 -10.19 -15.86
C ILE A 330 -3.00 -11.37 -14.88
N TYR A 331 -1.81 -11.83 -14.48
CA TYR A 331 -1.66 -12.93 -13.52
C TYR A 331 -2.32 -12.60 -12.17
N VAL A 332 -2.18 -11.37 -11.68
CA VAL A 332 -2.87 -10.89 -10.46
C VAL A 332 -4.39 -10.95 -10.63
N VAL A 333 -4.95 -10.43 -11.72
CA VAL A 333 -6.40 -10.48 -11.97
C VAL A 333 -6.90 -11.93 -12.01
N VAL A 334 -6.22 -12.80 -12.78
CA VAL A 334 -6.62 -14.21 -12.95
C VAL A 334 -6.54 -14.97 -11.64
N SER A 335 -5.45 -14.83 -10.90
CA SER A 335 -5.27 -15.49 -9.60
C SER A 335 -6.32 -15.04 -8.59
N TYR A 336 -6.66 -13.75 -8.58
CA TYR A 336 -7.67 -13.21 -7.68
C TYR A 336 -9.09 -13.66 -8.03
N LEU A 337 -9.44 -13.71 -9.32
CA LEU A 337 -10.73 -14.24 -9.78
C LEU A 337 -10.85 -15.74 -9.47
N ALA A 338 -9.76 -16.50 -9.62
CA ALA A 338 -9.71 -17.91 -9.25
C ALA A 338 -9.93 -18.10 -7.74
N LEU A 339 -9.29 -17.28 -6.90
CA LEU A 339 -9.53 -17.23 -5.45
C LEU A 339 -10.99 -16.94 -5.13
N THR A 340 -11.53 -15.88 -5.72
CA THR A 340 -12.93 -15.48 -5.50
C THR A 340 -13.89 -16.61 -5.86
N LEU A 341 -13.74 -17.19 -7.06
CA LEU A 341 -14.65 -18.24 -7.53
C LEU A 341 -14.56 -19.52 -6.69
N SER A 342 -13.34 -19.96 -6.36
CA SER A 342 -13.12 -21.18 -5.58
C SER A 342 -13.58 -21.02 -4.13
N SER A 343 -13.23 -19.92 -3.47
CA SER A 343 -13.66 -19.63 -2.10
C SER A 343 -15.17 -19.45 -1.97
N LEU A 344 -15.81 -18.71 -2.90
CA LEU A 344 -17.27 -18.56 -2.90
C LEU A 344 -17.97 -19.89 -3.23
N SER A 345 -17.38 -20.75 -4.04
CA SER A 345 -17.91 -22.09 -4.30
C SER A 345 -17.89 -22.96 -3.04
N VAL A 346 -16.78 -22.98 -2.30
CA VAL A 346 -16.70 -23.70 -1.02
C VAL A 346 -17.69 -23.14 -0.01
N LEU A 347 -17.77 -21.81 0.11
CA LEU A 347 -18.73 -21.14 0.98
C LEU A 347 -20.18 -21.52 0.61
N TYR A 348 -20.52 -21.45 -0.68
CA TYR A 348 -21.84 -21.83 -1.19
C TYR A 348 -22.19 -23.26 -0.82
N LEU A 349 -21.27 -24.21 -1.05
CA LEU A 349 -21.48 -25.62 -0.72
C LEU A 349 -21.64 -25.83 0.79
N ALA A 350 -20.89 -25.10 1.61
CA ALA A 350 -20.98 -25.17 3.07
C ALA A 350 -22.35 -24.69 3.60
N ILE A 351 -22.94 -23.65 2.99
CA ILE A 351 -24.23 -23.08 3.43
C ILE A 351 -25.45 -23.66 2.71
N LYS A 352 -25.27 -24.34 1.57
CA LYS A 352 -26.34 -24.93 0.74
C LYS A 352 -27.33 -25.79 1.56
N PRO A 353 -26.92 -26.66 2.51
CA PRO A 353 -27.84 -27.48 3.31
C PRO A 353 -28.79 -26.68 4.20
N PHE A 354 -28.49 -25.42 4.50
CA PHE A 354 -29.27 -24.60 5.44
C PHE A 354 -30.31 -23.70 4.74
N ARG A 355 -30.50 -23.85 3.44
CA ARG A 355 -31.48 -23.05 2.68
C ARG A 355 -32.93 -23.45 3.00
N PRO A 356 -33.88 -22.49 3.00
CA PRO A 356 -33.69 -21.05 2.73
C PRO A 356 -32.96 -20.33 3.87
N LEU A 357 -32.08 -19.40 3.53
CA LEU A 357 -31.37 -18.59 4.52
C LEU A 357 -32.34 -17.58 5.17
N PRO A 358 -32.10 -17.18 6.44
CA PRO A 358 -32.88 -16.11 7.06
C PRO A 358 -32.78 -14.79 6.26
N PRO A 359 -33.78 -13.90 6.34
CA PRO A 359 -33.94 -12.81 5.39
C PRO A 359 -32.77 -11.81 5.31
N ASP A 360 -31.98 -11.64 6.39
CA ASP A 360 -30.91 -10.64 6.49
C ASP A 360 -29.55 -11.09 5.94
N TRP A 361 -29.44 -12.33 5.47
CA TRP A 361 -28.18 -12.87 4.92
C TRP A 361 -27.91 -12.37 3.49
N PHE A 362 -26.67 -11.97 3.22
CA PHE A 362 -26.16 -11.57 1.89
C PHE A 362 -27.07 -10.58 1.13
N ARG A 363 -27.55 -9.55 1.82
CA ARG A 363 -28.49 -8.58 1.24
C ARG A 363 -27.80 -7.55 0.35
N PHE A 364 -28.41 -7.33 -0.82
CA PHE A 364 -28.10 -6.26 -1.77
C PHE A 364 -29.38 -5.46 -2.02
N LYS A 365 -29.47 -4.25 -1.47
CA LYS A 365 -30.65 -3.38 -1.61
C LYS A 365 -30.30 -2.10 -2.36
N LEU A 366 -30.45 -2.09 -3.69
CA LEU A 366 -30.10 -0.95 -4.54
C LEU A 366 -30.85 0.34 -4.18
N PHE A 367 -32.13 0.24 -3.80
CA PHE A 367 -32.99 1.39 -3.47
C PHE A 367 -33.01 1.75 -1.97
N SER A 368 -32.01 1.29 -1.20
CA SER A 368 -31.82 1.67 0.21
C SER A 368 -30.79 2.79 0.32
N PRO A 369 -30.65 3.49 1.46
CA PRO A 369 -29.64 4.53 1.65
C PRO A 369 -28.22 3.96 1.83
N TRP A 370 -27.84 2.94 1.06
CA TRP A 370 -26.54 2.27 1.15
C TRP A 370 -25.40 3.18 0.71
N LEU A 371 -25.64 4.06 -0.27
CA LEU A 371 -24.69 5.11 -0.65
C LEU A 371 -24.37 6.03 0.52
N PHE A 372 -25.39 6.47 1.25
CA PHE A 372 -25.20 7.32 2.44
C PHE A 372 -24.41 6.60 3.52
N TRP A 373 -24.75 5.34 3.83
CA TRP A 373 -24.00 4.53 4.79
C TRP A 373 -22.55 4.30 4.37
N GLY A 374 -22.32 4.05 3.07
CA GLY A 374 -20.97 3.85 2.55
C GLY A 374 -20.14 5.14 2.54
N LEU A 375 -20.70 6.27 2.11
CA LEU A 375 -20.00 7.56 2.11
C LEU A 375 -19.73 8.05 3.54
N ALA A 376 -20.72 8.00 4.44
CA ALA A 376 -20.54 8.36 5.84
C ALA A 376 -19.51 7.44 6.52
N GLY A 377 -19.55 6.14 6.22
CA GLY A 377 -18.57 5.16 6.69
C GLY A 377 -17.15 5.48 6.22
N TYR A 378 -16.98 5.84 4.94
CA TYR A 378 -15.69 6.23 4.37
C TYR A 378 -15.14 7.48 5.05
N PHE A 379 -15.95 8.54 5.18
CA PHE A 379 -15.49 9.77 5.84
C PHE A 379 -15.16 9.52 7.32
N VAL A 380 -15.92 8.69 8.04
CA VAL A 380 -15.58 8.30 9.42
C VAL A 380 -14.29 7.46 9.48
N ALA A 381 -14.05 6.60 8.50
CA ALA A 381 -12.84 5.78 8.43
C ALA A 381 -11.57 6.63 8.26
N LEU A 382 -11.62 7.69 7.44
CA LEU A 382 -10.45 8.54 7.16
C LEU A 382 -9.70 9.01 8.42
N PRO A 383 -10.28 9.80 9.33
CA PRO A 383 -9.55 10.27 10.51
C PRO A 383 -9.17 9.12 11.45
N LEU A 384 -10.02 8.09 11.61
CA LEU A 384 -9.73 6.96 12.49
C LEU A 384 -8.50 6.16 12.01
N VAL A 385 -8.45 5.85 10.72
CA VAL A 385 -7.37 5.07 10.15
C VAL A 385 -6.11 5.93 9.97
N ILE A 386 -6.22 7.22 9.65
CA ILE A 386 -5.04 8.11 9.61
C ILE A 386 -4.40 8.22 11.00
N ILE A 387 -5.19 8.50 12.05
CA ILE A 387 -4.68 8.62 13.41
C ILE A 387 -4.01 7.31 13.86
N ILE A 388 -4.65 6.16 13.63
CA ILE A 388 -4.05 4.89 14.04
C ILE A 388 -2.81 4.55 13.20
N SER A 389 -2.77 4.90 11.93
CA SER A 389 -1.58 4.73 11.08
C SER A 389 -0.41 5.57 11.58
N LEU A 390 -0.64 6.82 12.01
CA LEU A 390 0.39 7.66 12.62
C LEU A 390 0.93 7.04 13.92
N LEU A 391 0.06 6.53 14.79
CA LEU A 391 0.48 5.81 16.00
C LEU A 391 1.26 4.53 15.65
N ASN A 392 0.82 3.82 14.63
CA ASN A 392 1.44 2.59 14.16
C ASN A 392 2.84 2.85 13.58
N GLN A 393 3.07 4.02 12.95
CA GLN A 393 4.40 4.43 12.51
C GLN A 393 5.38 4.62 13.67
N LEU A 394 4.92 5.04 14.86
CA LEU A 394 5.78 5.14 16.05
C LEU A 394 6.25 3.76 16.54
N ILE A 395 5.43 2.72 16.31
CA ILE A 395 5.74 1.33 16.68
C ILE A 395 6.74 0.73 15.68
N TRP A 396 6.48 0.88 14.39
CA TRP A 396 7.23 0.17 13.35
C TRP A 396 8.40 0.95 12.76
N GLN A 397 8.43 2.27 12.90
CA GLN A 397 9.51 3.13 12.40
C GLN A 397 9.86 2.86 10.92
N GLY A 398 8.85 2.64 10.07
CA GLY A 398 9.01 2.35 8.65
C GLY A 398 9.29 0.88 8.30
N GLN A 399 9.12 -0.06 9.23
CA GLN A 399 9.30 -1.51 9.04
C GLN A 399 7.97 -2.29 9.16
N GLY A 400 7.97 -3.62 9.01
CA GLY A 400 6.74 -4.42 9.16
C GLY A 400 6.02 -4.75 7.83
N GLY A 401 6.66 -4.48 6.70
CA GLY A 401 6.19 -4.84 5.36
C GLY A 401 5.06 -3.96 4.83
N SER A 402 4.61 -4.24 3.60
CA SER A 402 3.46 -3.59 2.96
C SER A 402 2.92 -4.50 1.86
N ASN A 403 1.67 -4.28 1.46
CA ASN A 403 1.04 -5.02 0.39
C ASN A 403 1.84 -4.92 -0.94
N PRO A 404 2.30 -6.04 -1.52
CA PRO A 404 3.08 -6.06 -2.76
C PRO A 404 2.34 -5.48 -3.98
N LEU A 405 1.00 -5.47 -3.98
CA LEU A 405 0.24 -4.83 -5.06
C LEU A 405 0.45 -3.32 -5.07
N LEU A 406 0.65 -2.70 -3.91
CA LEU A 406 0.92 -1.26 -3.83
C LEU A 406 2.31 -0.94 -4.39
N THR A 407 3.32 -1.79 -4.14
CA THR A 407 4.66 -1.59 -4.69
C THR A 407 4.67 -1.74 -6.20
N LEU A 408 3.99 -2.77 -6.73
CA LEU A 408 3.82 -2.96 -8.17
C LEU A 408 3.05 -1.83 -8.83
N ALA A 409 2.05 -1.26 -8.15
CA ALA A 409 1.30 -0.11 -8.65
C ALA A 409 2.16 1.16 -8.65
N LEU A 410 2.97 1.41 -7.62
CA LEU A 410 3.89 2.56 -7.57
C LEU A 410 4.99 2.49 -8.62
N GLU A 411 5.54 1.30 -8.85
CA GLU A 411 6.58 1.08 -9.87
C GLU A 411 6.01 1.09 -11.30
N SER A 412 4.69 1.04 -11.46
CA SER A 412 4.03 0.95 -12.76
C SER A 412 3.81 2.30 -13.39
N GLN A 413 4.53 2.56 -14.49
CA GLN A 413 4.19 3.65 -15.43
C GLN A 413 3.23 3.19 -16.55
N ASN A 414 2.80 1.92 -16.53
CA ASN A 414 1.94 1.35 -17.56
C ASN A 414 0.45 1.46 -17.17
N THR A 415 -0.32 2.22 -17.95
CA THR A 415 -1.75 2.45 -17.71
C THR A 415 -2.58 1.18 -17.66
N PHE A 416 -2.29 0.18 -18.52
CA PHE A 416 -3.01 -1.09 -18.51
C PHE A 416 -2.76 -1.87 -17.23
N ALA A 417 -1.50 -1.95 -16.78
CA ALA A 417 -1.17 -2.60 -15.51
C ALA A 417 -1.85 -1.92 -14.32
N LEU A 418 -1.86 -0.58 -14.30
CA LEU A 418 -2.56 0.22 -13.29
C LEU A 418 -4.06 -0.04 -13.27
N ILE A 419 -4.72 -0.14 -14.42
CA ILE A 419 -6.15 -0.47 -14.51
C ILE A 419 -6.41 -1.86 -13.94
N CYS A 420 -5.57 -2.85 -14.27
CA CYS A 420 -5.70 -4.22 -13.75
C CYS A 420 -5.50 -4.29 -12.22
N PHE A 421 -4.48 -3.61 -11.69
CA PHE A 421 -4.27 -3.52 -10.24
C PHE A 421 -5.41 -2.76 -9.56
N GLY A 422 -5.86 -1.65 -10.15
CA GLY A 422 -6.97 -0.83 -9.67
C GLY A 422 -8.28 -1.61 -9.62
N PHE A 423 -8.62 -2.35 -10.68
CA PHE A 423 -9.78 -3.24 -10.74
C PHE A 423 -9.70 -4.31 -9.64
N THR A 424 -8.54 -4.95 -9.48
CA THR A 424 -8.36 -6.02 -8.50
C THR A 424 -8.53 -5.49 -7.08
N ALA A 425 -7.77 -4.46 -6.72
CA ALA A 425 -7.72 -3.95 -5.35
C ALA A 425 -8.95 -3.10 -4.97
N SER A 426 -9.57 -2.38 -5.91
CA SER A 426 -10.67 -1.45 -5.61
C SER A 426 -12.06 -2.04 -5.86
N LEU A 427 -12.18 -3.12 -6.64
CA LEU A 427 -13.47 -3.75 -6.95
C LEU A 427 -13.49 -5.23 -6.61
N ALA A 428 -12.68 -6.05 -7.29
CA ALA A 428 -12.74 -7.50 -7.14
C ALA A 428 -12.51 -7.92 -5.68
N ALA A 429 -11.49 -7.33 -5.03
CA ALA A 429 -11.14 -7.64 -3.67
C ALA A 429 -12.19 -7.22 -2.64
N PRO A 430 -12.61 -5.94 -2.57
CA PRO A 430 -13.69 -5.51 -1.69
C PRO A 430 -14.97 -6.34 -1.87
N PHE A 431 -15.35 -6.69 -3.10
CA PHE A 431 -16.60 -7.41 -3.32
C PHE A 431 -16.53 -8.83 -2.77
N PHE A 432 -15.44 -9.54 -3.06
CA PHE A 432 -15.23 -10.88 -2.52
C PHE A 432 -15.11 -10.88 -1.00
N GLU A 433 -14.24 -10.02 -0.46
CA GLU A 433 -13.92 -9.98 0.94
C GLU A 433 -15.11 -9.55 1.79
N GLU A 434 -15.92 -8.58 1.36
CA GLU A 434 -17.11 -8.19 2.11
C GLU A 434 -18.15 -9.32 2.16
N ILE A 435 -18.27 -10.16 1.12
CA ILE A 435 -19.14 -11.35 1.18
C ILE A 435 -18.61 -12.34 2.23
N VAL A 436 -17.31 -12.60 2.26
CA VAL A 436 -16.71 -13.57 3.19
C VAL A 436 -16.67 -13.04 4.63
N PHE A 437 -16.11 -11.84 4.86
CA PHE A 437 -15.88 -11.31 6.19
C PHE A 437 -17.13 -10.71 6.82
N ARG A 438 -17.95 -9.97 6.07
CA ARG A 438 -19.15 -9.31 6.62
C ARG A 438 -20.38 -10.19 6.41
N GLY A 439 -20.59 -10.62 5.16
CA GLY A 439 -21.70 -11.47 4.77
C GLY A 439 -21.73 -12.82 5.48
N PHE A 440 -20.56 -13.43 5.71
CA PHE A 440 -20.44 -14.76 6.31
C PHE A 440 -19.85 -14.78 7.73
N LEU A 441 -18.58 -14.39 7.91
CA LEU A 441 -17.86 -14.51 9.18
C LEU A 441 -18.52 -13.69 10.30
N LEU A 442 -18.64 -12.37 10.12
CA LEU A 442 -19.23 -11.47 11.11
C LEU A 442 -20.65 -11.93 11.46
N ALA A 443 -21.50 -12.13 10.44
CA ALA A 443 -22.87 -12.57 10.63
C ALA A 443 -22.93 -13.90 11.43
N SER A 444 -22.07 -14.87 11.11
CA SER A 444 -22.00 -16.14 11.84
C SER A 444 -21.53 -15.96 13.29
N LEU A 445 -20.54 -15.10 13.53
CA LEU A 445 -19.98 -14.83 14.86
C LEU A 445 -21.00 -14.20 15.82
N THR A 446 -22.00 -13.47 15.32
CA THR A 446 -23.08 -12.92 16.18
C THR A 446 -23.92 -14.00 16.88
N ARG A 447 -23.80 -15.27 16.49
CA ARG A 447 -24.37 -16.40 17.23
C ARG A 447 -23.66 -16.67 18.56
N TYR A 448 -22.38 -16.35 18.65
CA TYR A 448 -21.48 -16.73 19.75
C TYR A 448 -21.01 -15.54 20.58
N LEU A 449 -21.00 -14.35 19.98
CA LEU A 449 -20.48 -13.13 20.57
C LEU A 449 -21.52 -12.01 20.48
N PRO A 450 -21.50 -11.04 21.40
CA PRO A 450 -22.24 -9.80 21.21
C PRO A 450 -21.77 -9.11 19.92
N VAL A 451 -22.64 -8.30 19.31
CA VAL A 451 -22.39 -7.72 17.98
C VAL A 451 -21.06 -6.96 17.91
N TRP A 452 -20.71 -6.18 18.93
CA TRP A 452 -19.42 -5.48 18.98
C TRP A 452 -18.21 -6.44 19.00
N GLY A 453 -18.33 -7.58 19.69
CA GLY A 453 -17.28 -8.59 19.75
C GLY A 453 -17.13 -9.36 18.43
N ALA A 454 -18.25 -9.62 17.74
CA ALA A 454 -18.24 -10.17 16.40
C ALA A 454 -17.60 -9.22 15.38
N ILE A 455 -17.86 -7.91 15.48
CA ILE A 455 -17.18 -6.88 14.68
C ILE A 455 -15.68 -6.91 14.96
N ALA A 456 -15.27 -6.83 16.22
CA ALA A 456 -13.84 -6.79 16.58
C ALA A 456 -13.08 -8.02 16.10
N LEU A 457 -13.61 -9.23 16.37
CA LEU A 457 -12.95 -10.47 15.97
C LEU A 457 -12.91 -10.66 14.46
N SER A 458 -14.00 -10.39 13.73
CA SER A 458 -14.00 -10.48 12.27
C SER A 458 -13.04 -9.47 11.62
N SER A 459 -12.92 -8.27 12.20
CA SER A 459 -12.01 -7.22 11.73
C SER A 459 -10.54 -7.59 11.96
N LEU A 460 -10.22 -8.21 13.09
CA LEU A 460 -8.87 -8.71 13.35
C LEU A 460 -8.49 -9.85 12.41
N ILE A 461 -9.40 -10.81 12.17
CA ILE A 461 -9.14 -11.92 11.22
C ILE A 461 -8.97 -11.38 9.80
N PHE A 462 -9.78 -10.40 9.40
CA PHE A 462 -9.63 -9.67 8.14
C PHE A 462 -8.25 -9.04 8.01
N ALA A 463 -7.79 -8.33 9.03
CA ALA A 463 -6.47 -7.68 9.02
C ALA A 463 -5.32 -8.71 8.98
N LEU A 464 -5.41 -9.81 9.73
CA LEU A 464 -4.40 -10.87 9.71
C LEU A 464 -4.31 -11.59 8.36
N ALA A 465 -5.42 -11.66 7.60
CA ALA A 465 -5.42 -12.24 6.27
C ALA A 465 -4.58 -11.46 5.25
N HIS A 466 -4.22 -10.20 5.55
CA HIS A 466 -3.37 -9.36 4.70
C HIS A 466 -1.87 -9.62 4.87
N GLN A 467 -1.48 -10.47 5.84
CA GLN A 467 -0.12 -11.02 5.97
C GLN A 467 1.01 -10.00 6.16
N ASN A 468 0.69 -8.75 6.50
CA ASN A 468 1.66 -7.69 6.78
C ASN A 468 1.42 -7.13 8.18
N LEU A 469 2.43 -7.22 9.05
CA LEU A 469 2.25 -6.91 10.46
C LEU A 469 2.04 -5.40 10.70
N SER A 470 2.66 -4.57 9.87
CA SER A 470 2.44 -3.12 9.86
C SER A 470 0.99 -2.76 9.51
N GLU A 471 0.28 -3.57 8.73
CA GLU A 471 -1.07 -3.26 8.27
C GLU A 471 -2.15 -3.77 9.24
N VAL A 472 -1.82 -4.68 10.17
CA VAL A 472 -2.81 -5.31 11.05
C VAL A 472 -3.62 -4.29 11.85
N LEU A 473 -2.95 -3.33 12.48
CA LEU A 473 -3.62 -2.34 13.31
C LEU A 473 -4.54 -1.40 12.50
N PRO A 474 -4.07 -0.72 11.43
CA PRO A 474 -4.94 0.14 10.62
C PRO A 474 -6.07 -0.63 9.93
N LEU A 475 -5.81 -1.83 9.41
CA LEU A 475 -6.85 -2.65 8.78
C LEU A 475 -7.87 -3.21 9.78
N THR A 476 -7.48 -3.43 11.04
CA THR A 476 -8.45 -3.79 12.09
C THR A 476 -9.42 -2.63 12.35
N VAL A 477 -8.92 -1.38 12.38
CA VAL A 477 -9.76 -0.18 12.56
C VAL A 477 -10.70 0.02 11.36
N LEU A 478 -10.17 -0.04 10.13
CA LEU A 478 -10.99 -0.02 8.92
C LEU A 478 -12.03 -1.14 8.96
N GLY A 479 -11.60 -2.33 9.38
CA GLY A 479 -12.45 -3.49 9.48
C GLY A 479 -13.63 -3.31 10.43
N CYS A 480 -13.39 -2.61 11.55
CA CYS A 480 -14.43 -2.28 12.53
C CYS A 480 -15.45 -1.31 11.94
N VAL A 481 -15.02 -0.31 11.17
CA VAL A 481 -15.93 0.62 10.47
C VAL A 481 -16.77 -0.13 9.46
N LEU A 482 -16.17 -1.01 8.65
CA LEU A 482 -16.88 -1.86 7.69
C LEU A 482 -17.93 -2.76 8.38
N GLY A 483 -17.56 -3.41 9.48
CA GLY A 483 -18.46 -4.24 10.27
C GLY A 483 -19.61 -3.44 10.89
N PHE A 484 -19.33 -2.24 11.40
CA PHE A 484 -20.35 -1.32 11.92
C PHE A 484 -21.33 -0.86 10.83
N VAL A 485 -20.82 -0.43 9.68
CA VAL A 485 -21.64 -0.01 8.53
C VAL A 485 -22.53 -1.15 8.05
N TYR A 486 -21.99 -2.37 7.96
CA TYR A 486 -22.78 -3.53 7.54
C TYR A 486 -23.84 -3.94 8.57
N THR A 487 -23.51 -3.96 9.87
CA THR A 487 -24.46 -4.30 10.94
C THR A 487 -25.63 -3.33 11.01
N ARG A 488 -25.40 -2.04 10.76
CA ARG A 488 -26.44 -1.01 10.74
C ARG A 488 -27.26 -1.01 9.45
N SER A 489 -26.60 -1.06 8.29
CA SER A 489 -27.28 -0.96 7.00
C SER A 489 -27.98 -2.25 6.58
N LYS A 490 -27.51 -3.42 7.09
CA LYS A 490 -27.93 -4.76 6.64
C LYS A 490 -27.88 -4.88 5.10
N ASN A 491 -26.89 -4.25 4.48
CA ASN A 491 -26.68 -4.21 3.05
C ASN A 491 -25.17 -4.24 2.75
N LEU A 492 -24.73 -5.27 2.02
CA LEU A 492 -23.31 -5.45 1.68
C LEU A 492 -22.77 -4.34 0.79
N LEU A 493 -23.62 -3.73 -0.05
CA LEU A 493 -23.20 -2.61 -0.91
C LEU A 493 -22.62 -1.45 -0.12
N SER A 494 -23.11 -1.20 1.10
CA SER A 494 -22.62 -0.10 1.94
C SER A 494 -21.17 -0.34 2.36
N SER A 495 -20.83 -1.54 2.84
CA SER A 495 -19.46 -1.84 3.28
C SER A 495 -18.52 -2.09 2.10
N MET A 496 -19.02 -2.67 1.00
CA MET A 496 -18.29 -2.73 -0.27
C MET A 496 -17.88 -1.34 -0.75
N LEU A 497 -18.78 -0.35 -0.66
CA LEU A 497 -18.45 1.02 -1.04
C LEU A 497 -17.36 1.63 -0.15
N VAL A 498 -17.45 1.50 1.18
CA VAL A 498 -16.39 1.99 2.08
C VAL A 498 -15.05 1.36 1.73
N HIS A 499 -15.01 0.04 1.55
CA HIS A 499 -13.80 -0.71 1.28
C HIS A 499 -13.21 -0.35 -0.10
N SER A 500 -14.05 -0.29 -1.13
CA SER A 500 -13.66 0.15 -2.48
C SER A 500 -13.12 1.58 -2.49
N LEU A 501 -13.74 2.52 -1.77
CA LEU A 501 -13.26 3.90 -1.67
C LEU A 501 -11.94 3.98 -0.91
N TRP A 502 -11.75 3.16 0.13
CA TRP A 502 -10.48 3.09 0.87
C TRP A 502 -9.33 2.61 -0.04
N ASN A 503 -9.51 1.47 -0.70
CA ASN A 503 -8.48 0.89 -1.55
C ASN A 503 -8.23 1.76 -2.79
N GLY A 504 -9.30 2.24 -3.44
CA GLY A 504 -9.22 3.12 -4.60
C GLY A 504 -8.59 4.47 -4.30
N GLY A 505 -8.93 5.08 -3.16
CA GLY A 505 -8.33 6.35 -2.73
C GLY A 505 -6.84 6.20 -2.40
N THR A 506 -6.44 5.08 -1.79
CA THR A 506 -5.03 4.76 -1.57
C THR A 506 -4.29 4.64 -2.90
N LEU A 507 -4.78 3.81 -3.83
CA LEU A 507 -4.17 3.65 -5.15
C LEU A 507 -4.14 4.93 -5.97
N LEU A 508 -5.20 5.74 -5.93
CA LEU A 508 -5.23 7.04 -6.60
C LEU A 508 -4.13 7.98 -6.06
N SER A 509 -3.95 8.00 -4.73
CA SER A 509 -2.89 8.79 -4.11
C SER A 509 -1.51 8.30 -4.54
N LEU A 510 -1.31 6.99 -4.63
CA LEU A 510 -0.08 6.38 -5.16
C LEU A 510 0.17 6.75 -6.62
N PHE A 511 -0.86 6.71 -7.45
CA PHE A 511 -0.76 7.08 -8.86
C PHE A 511 -0.40 8.56 -9.04
N LEU A 512 -1.04 9.45 -8.28
CA LEU A 512 -0.73 10.89 -8.32
C LEU A 512 0.72 11.16 -7.89
N LEU A 513 1.23 10.45 -6.89
CA LEU A 513 2.61 10.61 -6.42
C LEU A 513 3.64 9.95 -7.35
N GLY A 514 3.38 8.75 -7.85
CA GLY A 514 4.30 8.01 -8.72
C GLY A 514 4.38 8.54 -10.16
N SER A 515 3.28 9.05 -10.71
CA SER A 515 3.23 9.60 -12.09
C SER A 515 3.94 10.94 -12.26
N GLY A 516 4.36 11.59 -11.17
CA GLY A 516 5.17 12.81 -11.24
C GLY A 516 6.68 12.55 -11.16
N ALA A 517 7.08 11.29 -11.04
CA ALA A 517 8.47 10.88 -10.93
C ALA A 517 9.06 10.35 -12.25
N GLY A 518 8.35 10.48 -13.36
CA GLY A 518 8.75 10.02 -14.68
C GLY A 518 8.31 10.96 -15.78
#